data_AF-A0A1G3A664-F1
#
_entry.id   AF-A0A1G3A664-F1
#
_cell.length_a   1.000
_cell.length_b   1.000
_cell.length_c   1.000
_cell.angle_alpha   90.00
_cell.angle_beta   90.00
_cell.angle_gamma   90.00
#
_symmetry.space_group_name_H-M   'P 1'
#
loop_
_entity.id
_entity.type
_entity.pdbx_description
1 polymer ?
#
loop_
_entity_poly.entity_id
_entity_poly.type
_entity_poly.pdbx_seq_one_letter_code
_entity_poly.pdbx_strand_id
1 'polypeptide(L)'
;MQAQLKVIKADGTVEEYLHTKVMGSINNALGAIGQADIDVAEQFAEVVTFFLYHQEGCRRVSSSEIFSMIKVVLASTGYEAAAAALSESHFERKLKRSRTEVICVDVQDLTDAEFFLGTEEAGVRRRWDKSRIVEDLIAERGIDRQAARMIASMVEEKIFSMGMTRVPSSLIRQLVLGDAAAVLRAQEQLQTA
;
A
#
# COMPACT_ATOMS: atom_id res chain seq x y z
N MET A 1 -15.37 18.01 -20.58
CA MET A 1 -14.37 17.69 -19.55
C MET A 1 -15.09 16.99 -18.41
N GLN A 2 -15.04 15.66 -18.32
CA GLN A 2 -15.57 14.97 -17.13
C GLN A 2 -14.72 15.36 -15.91
N ALA A 3 -15.36 15.56 -14.76
CA ALA A 3 -14.66 15.98 -13.55
C ALA A 3 -13.77 14.85 -13.02
N GLN A 4 -12.55 15.19 -12.55
CA GLN A 4 -11.62 14.22 -11.98
C GLN A 4 -12.25 13.47 -10.80
N LEU A 5 -12.33 12.14 -10.89
CA LEU A 5 -12.87 11.28 -9.85
C LEU A 5 -11.96 11.27 -8.61
N LYS A 6 -12.54 11.40 -7.43
CA LYS A 6 -11.81 11.33 -6.15
C LYS A 6 -12.02 9.99 -5.46
N VAL A 7 -10.96 9.42 -4.92
CA VAL A 7 -10.97 8.13 -4.21
C VAL A 7 -10.81 8.37 -2.71
N ILE A 8 -11.78 7.89 -1.93
CA ILE A 8 -11.73 7.88 -0.47
C ILE A 8 -11.05 6.59 -0.03
N LYS A 9 -9.90 6.72 0.62
CA LYS A 9 -9.08 5.60 1.11
C LYS A 9 -9.64 5.09 2.45
N ALA A 10 -9.19 3.90 2.87
CA ALA A 10 -9.61 3.28 4.13
C ALA A 10 -9.24 4.09 5.39
N ASP A 11 -8.20 4.93 5.30
CA ASP A 11 -7.77 5.87 6.35
C ASP A 11 -8.56 7.19 6.32
N GLY A 12 -9.57 7.32 5.44
CA GLY A 12 -10.36 8.53 5.24
C GLY A 12 -9.69 9.58 4.34
N THR A 13 -8.43 9.39 3.94
CA THR A 13 -7.75 10.33 3.05
C THR A 13 -8.36 10.30 1.64
N VAL A 14 -8.26 11.42 0.94
CA VAL A 14 -8.80 11.55 -0.42
C VAL A 14 -7.65 11.69 -1.40
N GLU A 15 -7.67 10.88 -2.46
CA GLU A 15 -6.72 10.92 -3.56
C GLU A 15 -7.44 11.11 -4.89
N GLU A 16 -6.72 11.48 -5.93
CA GLU A 16 -7.24 11.40 -7.29
C GLU A 16 -7.28 9.95 -7.76
N TYR A 17 -8.27 9.63 -8.59
CA TYR A 17 -8.31 8.35 -9.27
C TYR A 17 -7.10 8.22 -10.20
N LEU A 18 -6.39 7.11 -10.07
CA LEU A 18 -5.24 6.78 -10.92
C LEU A 18 -5.51 5.43 -11.59
N HIS A 19 -5.69 5.47 -12.91
CA HIS A 19 -5.91 4.29 -13.73
C HIS A 19 -4.80 3.24 -13.54
N THR A 20 -3.54 3.68 -13.46
CA THR A 20 -2.37 2.82 -13.25
C THR A 20 -2.41 2.02 -11.95
N LYS A 21 -3.07 2.53 -10.88
CA LYS A 21 -3.26 1.77 -9.64
C LYS A 21 -4.26 0.63 -9.81
N VAL A 22 -5.30 0.82 -10.64
CA VAL A 22 -6.28 -0.22 -10.96
C VAL A 22 -5.63 -1.29 -11.82
N MET A 23 -4.96 -0.89 -12.91
CA MET A 23 -4.19 -1.79 -13.78
C MET A 23 -3.18 -2.62 -12.97
N GLY A 24 -2.37 -1.99 -12.12
CA GLY A 24 -1.41 -2.70 -11.27
C GLY A 24 -2.07 -3.67 -10.29
N SER A 25 -3.25 -3.34 -9.76
CA SER A 25 -3.99 -4.25 -8.86
C SER A 25 -4.49 -5.48 -9.61
N ILE A 26 -4.97 -5.30 -10.84
CA ILE A 26 -5.41 -6.38 -11.73
C ILE A 26 -4.23 -7.26 -12.13
N ASN A 27 -3.14 -6.66 -12.62
CA ASN A 27 -1.95 -7.40 -13.04
C ASN A 27 -1.35 -8.22 -11.89
N ASN A 28 -1.34 -7.69 -10.67
CA ASN A 28 -0.89 -8.45 -9.49
C ASN A 28 -1.80 -9.65 -9.19
N ALA A 29 -3.12 -9.50 -9.34
CA ALA A 29 -4.06 -10.60 -9.15
C ALA A 29 -3.90 -11.70 -10.20
N LEU A 30 -3.70 -11.31 -11.46
CA LEU A 30 -3.40 -12.22 -12.56
C LEU A 30 -2.05 -12.92 -12.36
N GLY A 31 -1.02 -12.18 -11.91
CA GLY A 31 0.29 -12.72 -11.60
C GLY A 31 0.28 -13.74 -10.46
N ALA A 32 -0.60 -13.57 -9.46
CA ALA A 32 -0.75 -14.53 -8.37
C ALA A 32 -1.21 -15.92 -8.84
N ILE A 33 -1.85 -16.01 -10.01
CA ILE A 33 -2.26 -17.27 -10.65
C ILE A 33 -1.38 -17.66 -11.84
N GLY A 34 -0.23 -16.98 -12.03
CA GLY A 34 0.69 -17.25 -13.12
C GLY A 34 0.22 -16.78 -14.51
N GLN A 35 -0.80 -15.92 -14.57
CA GLN A 35 -1.39 -15.40 -15.81
C GLN A 35 -1.18 -13.88 -15.95
N ALA A 36 -0.08 -13.34 -15.40
CA ALA A 36 0.23 -11.92 -15.55
C ALA A 36 0.28 -11.55 -17.04
N ASP A 37 -0.54 -10.58 -17.40
CA ASP A 37 -0.66 -10.07 -18.76
C ASP A 37 -1.03 -8.58 -18.66
N ILE A 38 -0.12 -7.74 -19.12
CA ILE A 38 -0.25 -6.29 -19.02
C ILE A 38 -1.39 -5.78 -19.90
N ASP A 39 -1.56 -6.35 -21.10
CA ASP A 39 -2.57 -5.92 -22.06
C ASP A 39 -3.97 -6.26 -21.54
N VAL A 40 -4.14 -7.45 -20.97
CA VAL A 40 -5.39 -7.86 -20.31
C VAL A 40 -5.66 -6.98 -19.08
N ALA A 41 -4.64 -6.67 -18.28
CA ALA A 41 -4.80 -5.82 -17.11
C ALA A 41 -5.21 -4.38 -17.46
N GLU A 42 -4.67 -3.83 -18.54
CA GLU A 42 -5.03 -2.52 -19.08
C GLU A 42 -6.49 -2.51 -19.54
N GLN A 43 -6.90 -3.47 -20.38
CA GLN A 43 -8.28 -3.59 -20.85
C GLN A 43 -9.28 -3.69 -19.69
N PHE A 44 -8.99 -4.48 -18.67
CA PHE A 44 -9.86 -4.59 -17.51
C PHE A 44 -9.87 -3.31 -16.68
N ALA A 45 -8.74 -2.59 -16.58
CA ALA A 45 -8.69 -1.30 -15.92
C ALA A 45 -9.50 -0.24 -16.68
N GLU A 46 -9.53 -0.28 -18.01
CA GLU A 46 -10.39 0.58 -18.84
C GLU A 46 -11.86 0.32 -18.55
N VAL A 47 -12.27 -0.95 -18.48
CA VAL A 47 -13.65 -1.34 -18.14
C VAL A 47 -14.04 -0.83 -16.75
N VAL A 48 -13.19 -1.02 -15.74
CA VAL A 48 -13.41 -0.47 -14.39
C VAL A 48 -13.52 1.06 -14.44
N THR A 49 -12.61 1.72 -15.15
CA THR A 49 -12.61 3.18 -15.31
C THR A 49 -13.92 3.66 -15.94
N PHE A 50 -14.35 3.01 -17.02
CA PHE A 50 -15.60 3.31 -17.70
C PHE A 50 -16.79 3.24 -16.74
N PHE A 51 -16.93 2.15 -15.97
CA PHE A 51 -18.02 2.03 -15.00
C PHE A 51 -17.99 3.09 -13.91
N LEU A 52 -16.80 3.44 -13.40
CA LEU A 52 -16.65 4.45 -12.36
C LEU A 52 -17.08 5.85 -12.82
N TYR A 53 -16.82 6.22 -14.08
CA TYR A 53 -17.19 7.53 -14.63
C TYR A 53 -18.64 7.59 -15.14
N HIS A 54 -19.28 6.46 -15.41
CA HIS A 54 -20.67 6.40 -15.87
C HIS A 54 -21.69 6.16 -14.74
N GLN A 55 -21.23 6.01 -13.50
CA GLN A 55 -22.11 5.96 -12.33
C GLN A 55 -22.65 7.38 -12.06
N GLU A 56 -23.96 7.59 -12.30
CA GLU A 56 -24.59 8.91 -12.23
C GLU A 56 -24.32 9.61 -10.88
N GLY A 57 -23.83 10.86 -10.94
CA GLY A 57 -23.64 11.72 -9.76
C GLY A 57 -22.41 11.42 -8.90
N CYS A 58 -21.66 10.34 -9.14
CA CYS A 58 -20.52 9.96 -8.31
C CYS A 58 -19.24 10.75 -8.67
N ARG A 59 -18.96 11.82 -7.93
CA ARG A 59 -17.64 12.52 -7.96
C ARG A 59 -16.64 11.94 -6.96
N ARG A 60 -17.08 11.01 -6.10
CA ARG A 60 -16.28 10.35 -5.08
C ARG A 60 -16.62 8.87 -5.06
N VAL A 61 -15.60 8.03 -4.98
CA VAL A 61 -15.73 6.58 -4.82
C VAL A 61 -14.81 6.12 -3.70
N SER A 62 -15.20 5.12 -2.93
CA SER A 62 -14.32 4.50 -1.94
C SER A 62 -13.35 3.52 -2.60
N SER A 63 -12.18 3.32 -2.00
CA SER A 63 -11.25 2.29 -2.46
C SER A 63 -11.85 0.87 -2.38
N SER A 64 -12.81 0.65 -1.48
CA SER A 64 -13.55 -0.61 -1.38
C SER A 64 -14.53 -0.83 -2.53
N GLU A 65 -15.16 0.22 -3.05
CA GLU A 65 -16.03 0.12 -4.23
C GLU A 65 -15.20 -0.20 -5.49
N ILE A 66 -14.06 0.48 -5.69
CA ILE A 66 -13.14 0.16 -6.78
C ILE A 66 -12.68 -1.31 -6.66
N PHE A 67 -12.32 -1.75 -5.46
CA PHE A 67 -11.93 -3.13 -5.21
C PHE A 67 -13.02 -4.14 -5.59
N SER A 68 -14.28 -3.87 -5.22
CA SER A 68 -15.42 -4.70 -5.62
C SER A 68 -15.63 -4.70 -7.13
N MET A 69 -15.48 -3.55 -7.80
CA MET A 69 -15.59 -3.45 -9.25
C MET A 69 -14.52 -4.30 -9.96
N ILE A 70 -13.27 -4.24 -9.50
CA ILE A 70 -12.20 -5.08 -10.03
C ILE A 70 -12.55 -6.58 -9.91
N LYS A 71 -13.07 -7.00 -8.74
CA LYS A 71 -13.49 -8.38 -8.54
C LYS A 71 -14.60 -8.80 -9.51
N VAL A 72 -15.59 -7.94 -9.72
CA VAL A 72 -16.69 -8.20 -10.66
C VAL A 72 -16.13 -8.36 -12.07
N VAL A 73 -15.28 -7.43 -12.53
CA VAL A 73 -14.67 -7.50 -13.87
C VAL A 73 -13.90 -8.81 -14.04
N LEU A 74 -13.00 -9.15 -13.10
CA LEU A 74 -12.24 -10.40 -13.15
C LEU A 74 -13.13 -11.65 -13.18
N ALA A 75 -14.15 -11.72 -12.32
CA ALA A 75 -15.04 -12.88 -12.28
C ALA A 75 -15.89 -12.98 -13.57
N SER A 76 -16.44 -11.87 -14.05
CA SER A 76 -17.28 -11.85 -15.26
C SER A 76 -16.51 -12.13 -16.55
N THR A 77 -15.19 -11.96 -16.56
CA THR A 77 -14.33 -12.27 -17.72
C THR A 77 -13.66 -13.64 -17.63
N GLY A 78 -14.05 -14.48 -16.66
CA GLY A 78 -13.54 -15.85 -16.51
C GLY A 78 -12.27 -15.98 -15.67
N TYR A 79 -11.78 -14.89 -15.07
CA TYR A 79 -10.63 -14.87 -14.16
C TYR A 79 -11.06 -14.98 -12.69
N GLU A 80 -11.97 -15.90 -12.38
CA GLU A 80 -12.49 -16.12 -11.02
C GLU A 80 -11.37 -16.43 -10.02
N ALA A 81 -10.37 -17.22 -10.43
CA ALA A 81 -9.19 -17.52 -9.61
C ALA A 81 -8.39 -16.26 -9.27
N ALA A 82 -8.24 -15.32 -10.20
CA ALA A 82 -7.59 -14.03 -9.93
C ALA A 82 -8.43 -13.16 -8.99
N ALA A 83 -9.76 -13.15 -9.14
CA ALA A 83 -10.64 -12.44 -8.22
C ALA A 83 -10.57 -12.99 -6.77
N ALA A 84 -10.40 -14.30 -6.63
CA ALA A 84 -10.16 -14.96 -5.35
C ALA A 84 -8.78 -14.57 -4.78
N ALA A 85 -7.71 -14.66 -5.58
CA ALA A 85 -6.35 -14.26 -5.17
C ALA A 85 -6.27 -12.76 -4.77
N LEU A 86 -7.01 -11.90 -5.46
CA LEU A 86 -7.15 -10.48 -5.09
C LEU A 86 -7.82 -10.31 -3.71
N SER A 87 -8.85 -11.13 -3.43
CA SER A 87 -9.55 -11.13 -2.14
C SER A 87 -8.65 -11.62 -1.00
N GLU A 88 -7.92 -12.70 -1.25
CA GLU A 88 -6.97 -13.29 -0.31
C GLU A 88 -5.84 -12.31 0.02
N SER A 89 -5.14 -11.78 -0.98
CA SER A 89 -4.06 -10.81 -0.75
C SER A 89 -4.53 -9.55 -0.01
N HIS A 90 -5.75 -9.06 -0.28
CA HIS A 90 -6.33 -7.95 0.46
C HIS A 90 -6.59 -8.31 1.93
N PHE A 91 -7.13 -9.50 2.20
CA PHE A 91 -7.38 -9.99 3.56
C PHE A 91 -6.07 -10.24 4.32
N GLU A 92 -5.09 -10.89 3.69
CA GLU A 92 -3.77 -11.12 4.27
C GLU A 92 -3.08 -9.82 4.66
N ARG A 93 -3.07 -8.82 3.78
CA ARG A 93 -2.51 -7.49 4.12
C ARG A 93 -3.24 -6.85 5.29
N LYS A 94 -4.57 -6.95 5.35
CA LYS A 94 -5.36 -6.44 6.48
C LYS A 94 -5.00 -7.16 7.78
N LEU A 95 -4.77 -8.47 7.73
CA LEU A 95 -4.39 -9.29 8.87
C LEU A 95 -2.95 -9.01 9.33
N LYS A 96 -2.01 -8.85 8.40
CA LYS A 96 -0.63 -8.45 8.70
C LYS A 96 -0.62 -7.09 9.40
N ARG A 97 -1.32 -6.08 8.85
CA ARG A 97 -1.47 -4.76 9.49
C ARG A 97 -2.03 -4.83 10.91
N SER A 98 -3.04 -5.68 11.16
CA SER A 98 -3.66 -5.77 12.48
C SER A 98 -2.80 -6.51 13.51
N ARG A 99 -1.94 -7.44 13.05
CA ARG A 99 -1.04 -8.24 13.89
C ARG A 99 0.32 -7.61 14.10
N THR A 100 0.78 -6.75 13.19
CA THR A 100 2.07 -6.09 13.32
C THR A 100 2.02 -5.01 14.40
N GLU A 101 2.86 -5.18 15.41
CA GLU A 101 3.10 -4.25 16.50
C GLU A 101 4.45 -3.56 16.30
N VAL A 102 4.45 -2.25 16.47
CA VAL A 102 5.66 -1.42 16.51
C VAL A 102 6.09 -1.26 17.95
N ILE A 103 7.32 -1.66 18.24
CA ILE A 103 7.96 -1.48 19.54
C ILE A 103 8.78 -0.18 19.46
N CYS A 104 8.40 0.82 20.24
CA CYS A 104 9.11 2.10 20.33
C CYS A 104 10.42 1.97 21.13
N VAL A 105 11.37 1.19 20.61
CA VAL A 105 12.71 0.98 21.16
C VAL A 105 13.73 1.25 20.05
N ASP A 106 14.85 1.85 20.45
CA ASP A 106 16.06 1.93 19.64
C ASP A 106 16.98 0.76 20.04
N VAL A 107 16.88 -0.33 19.27
CA VAL A 107 17.67 -1.54 19.52
C VAL A 107 19.10 -1.28 19.07
N GLN A 108 20.05 -1.29 20.00
CA GLN A 108 21.47 -1.09 19.73
C GLN A 108 22.27 -2.39 19.97
N ASP A 109 21.89 -3.18 20.97
CA ASP A 109 22.58 -4.41 21.36
C ASP A 109 21.64 -5.63 21.46
N LEU A 110 22.22 -6.84 21.43
CA LEU A 110 21.46 -8.08 21.60
C LEU A 110 20.80 -8.21 22.98
N THR A 111 21.31 -7.50 23.99
CA THR A 111 20.69 -7.41 25.32
C THR A 111 19.35 -6.68 25.28
N ASP A 112 19.12 -5.83 24.28
CA ASP A 112 17.83 -5.15 24.06
C ASP A 112 16.77 -6.12 23.49
N ALA A 113 17.13 -7.37 23.17
CA ALA A 113 16.18 -8.41 22.78
C ALA A 113 15.15 -8.70 23.89
N GLU A 114 15.47 -8.41 25.16
CA GLU A 114 14.56 -8.56 26.29
C GLU A 114 13.31 -7.67 26.16
N PHE A 115 13.41 -6.51 25.48
CA PHE A 115 12.27 -5.64 25.19
C PHE A 115 11.21 -6.32 24.29
N PHE A 116 11.60 -7.34 23.53
CA PHE A 116 10.65 -8.13 22.73
C PHE A 116 9.90 -9.18 23.56
N LEU A 117 10.43 -9.54 24.74
CA LEU A 117 9.86 -10.53 25.64
C LEU A 117 9.01 -9.89 26.75
N GLY A 118 9.37 -8.68 27.20
CA GLY A 118 8.77 -8.01 28.34
C GLY A 118 7.26 -7.78 28.19
N THR A 119 6.50 -8.25 29.18
CA THR A 119 5.07 -7.94 29.38
C THR A 119 4.89 -6.46 29.71
N GLU A 120 4.19 -5.77 28.80
CA GLU A 120 3.45 -4.50 28.94
C GLU A 120 4.15 -3.20 29.39
N GLU A 121 5.27 -3.18 30.13
CA GLU A 121 5.68 -1.93 30.81
C GLU A 121 6.94 -1.20 30.31
N ALA A 122 7.77 -1.76 29.43
CA ALA A 122 9.06 -1.11 29.10
C ALA A 122 9.13 -0.34 27.76
N GLY A 123 8.09 -0.40 26.92
CA GLY A 123 8.08 0.31 25.64
C GLY A 123 6.68 0.50 25.11
N VAL A 124 6.32 1.73 24.72
CA VAL A 124 5.00 2.06 24.16
C VAL A 124 4.78 1.21 22.90
N ARG A 125 4.01 0.13 23.03
CA ARG A 125 3.59 -0.70 21.89
C ARG A 125 2.52 0.03 21.11
N ARG A 126 2.68 0.10 19.80
CA ARG A 126 1.70 0.73 18.91
C ARG A 126 1.34 -0.23 17.79
N ARG A 127 0.09 -0.21 17.35
CA ARG A 127 -0.28 -0.94 16.12
C ARG A 127 0.41 -0.31 14.92
N TRP A 128 0.72 -1.15 13.93
CA TRP A 128 1.24 -0.69 12.65
C TRP A 128 0.29 0.32 12.02
N ASP A 129 0.83 1.49 11.70
CA ASP A 129 0.10 2.54 11.00
C ASP A 129 1.04 3.17 9.96
N LYS A 130 0.77 2.85 8.70
CA LYS A 130 1.50 3.37 7.54
C LYS A 130 1.39 4.89 7.42
N SER A 131 0.29 5.48 7.85
CA SER A 131 0.06 6.92 7.73
C SER A 131 1.08 7.72 8.53
N ARG A 132 1.58 7.18 9.65
CA ARG A 132 2.64 7.80 10.44
C ARG A 132 3.94 7.98 9.67
N ILE A 133 4.37 6.95 8.94
CA ILE A 133 5.57 7.06 8.09
C ILE A 133 5.40 8.17 7.05
N VAL A 134 4.20 8.27 6.48
CA VAL A 134 3.88 9.32 5.49
C VAL A 134 3.92 10.71 6.14
N GLU A 135 3.30 10.86 7.30
CA GLU A 135 3.26 12.12 8.06
C GLU A 135 4.67 12.56 8.48
N ASP A 136 5.48 11.64 9.01
CA ASP A 136 6.86 11.91 9.42
C ASP A 136 7.73 12.31 8.22
N LEU A 137 7.60 11.63 7.07
CA LEU A 137 8.35 11.98 5.85
C LEU A 137 7.97 13.37 5.30
N ILE A 138 6.70 13.75 5.38
CA ILE A 138 6.25 15.08 4.97
C ILE A 138 6.75 16.14 5.96
N ALA A 139 6.58 15.91 7.26
CA ALA A 139 6.89 16.89 8.30
C ALA A 139 8.39 17.10 8.49
N GLU A 140 9.19 16.02 8.55
CA GLU A 140 10.62 16.10 8.87
C GLU A 140 11.50 16.34 7.64
N ARG A 141 11.05 15.90 6.45
CA ARG A 141 11.89 15.90 5.23
C ARG A 141 11.30 16.68 4.06
N GLY A 142 10.09 17.21 4.18
CA GLY A 142 9.44 17.97 3.11
C GLY A 142 9.19 17.16 1.84
N ILE A 143 9.15 15.83 1.94
CA ILE A 143 8.93 14.95 0.78
C ILE A 143 7.48 15.10 0.32
N ASP A 144 7.27 15.18 -0.99
CA ASP A 144 5.93 15.19 -1.57
C ASP A 144 5.08 14.00 -1.09
N ARG A 145 3.78 14.21 -0.92
CA ARG A 145 2.85 13.22 -0.37
C ARG A 145 2.83 11.93 -1.19
N GLN A 146 2.92 12.00 -2.52
CA GLN A 146 2.90 10.81 -3.37
C GLN A 146 4.19 10.00 -3.19
N ALA A 147 5.35 10.67 -3.17
CA ALA A 147 6.63 10.04 -2.90
C ALA A 147 6.68 9.43 -1.48
N ALA A 148 6.21 10.15 -0.47
CA ALA A 148 6.13 9.66 0.91
C ALA A 148 5.24 8.40 1.01
N ARG A 149 4.10 8.38 0.30
CA ARG A 149 3.22 7.20 0.22
C ARG A 149 3.86 6.03 -0.50
N MET A 150 4.65 6.29 -1.54
CA MET A 150 5.41 5.25 -2.25
C MET A 150 6.45 4.62 -1.32
N ILE A 151 7.27 5.43 -0.65
CA ILE A 151 8.27 4.99 0.33
C ILE A 151 7.61 4.17 1.44
N ALA A 152 6.53 4.69 2.05
CA ALA A 152 5.79 3.97 3.08
C ALA A 152 5.20 2.64 2.59
N SER A 153 4.87 2.52 1.30
CA SER A 153 4.41 1.26 0.70
C SER A 153 5.54 0.25 0.54
N MET A 154 6.73 0.70 0.12
CA MET A 154 7.92 -0.15 -0.01
C MET A 154 8.35 -0.70 1.36
N VAL A 155 8.37 0.16 2.38
CA VAL A 155 8.72 -0.23 3.75
C VAL A 155 7.71 -1.22 4.32
N GLU A 156 6.41 -0.98 4.12
CA GLU A 156 5.35 -1.90 4.54
C GLU A 156 5.52 -3.29 3.90
N GLU A 157 5.77 -3.34 2.59
CA GLU A 157 5.96 -4.60 1.88
C GLU A 157 7.18 -5.38 2.41
N LYS A 158 8.30 -4.69 2.68
CA LYS A 158 9.49 -5.30 3.28
C LYS A 158 9.21 -5.86 4.68
N ILE A 159 8.49 -5.11 5.52
CA ILE A 159 8.15 -5.59 6.86
C ILE A 159 7.25 -6.83 6.78
N PHE A 160 6.31 -6.84 5.84
CA PHE A 160 5.41 -7.97 5.63
C PHE A 160 6.09 -9.19 5.00
N SER A 161 7.16 -9.00 4.24
CA SER A 161 7.96 -10.10 3.67
C SER A 161 8.92 -10.70 4.69
N MET A 162 9.38 -9.92 5.68
CA MET A 162 10.21 -10.41 6.79
C MET A 162 9.46 -11.34 7.77
N GLY A 163 8.12 -11.37 7.72
CA GLY A 163 7.32 -12.26 8.57
C GLY A 163 7.30 -11.90 10.07
N MET A 164 7.77 -10.70 10.44
CA MET A 164 7.80 -10.25 11.82
C MET A 164 6.46 -9.67 12.27
N THR A 165 5.98 -10.12 13.44
CA THR A 165 4.79 -9.53 14.09
C THR A 165 5.15 -8.40 15.03
N ARG A 166 6.41 -8.30 15.47
CA ARG A 166 6.92 -7.24 16.34
C ARG A 166 8.11 -6.59 15.66
N VAL A 167 8.02 -5.29 15.39
CA VAL A 167 9.02 -4.56 14.61
C VAL A 167 9.53 -3.39 15.45
N PRO A 168 10.85 -3.28 15.69
CA PRO A 168 11.40 -2.14 16.42
C PRO A 168 11.36 -0.87 15.57
N SER A 169 11.13 0.27 16.21
CA SER A 169 11.06 1.56 15.54
C SER A 169 12.37 1.97 14.86
N SER A 170 13.53 1.53 15.39
CA SER A 170 14.84 1.75 14.77
C SER A 170 14.94 1.09 13.39
N LEU A 171 14.46 -0.15 13.25
CA LEU A 171 14.44 -0.86 11.97
C LEU A 171 13.52 -0.15 10.96
N ILE A 172 12.33 0.29 11.38
CA ILE A 172 11.43 1.06 10.52
C ILE A 172 12.15 2.31 10.01
N ARG A 173 12.80 3.06 10.90
CA ARG A 173 13.57 4.25 10.54
C ARG A 173 14.67 3.93 9.52
N GLN A 174 15.42 2.86 9.73
CA GLN A 174 16.47 2.43 8.80
C GLN A 174 15.91 2.07 7.41
N LEU A 175 14.79 1.33 7.35
CA LEU A 175 14.13 0.99 6.09
C LEU A 175 13.62 2.24 5.36
N VAL A 176 12.99 3.17 6.09
CA VAL A 176 12.50 4.44 5.55
C VAL A 176 13.64 5.27 4.98
N LEU A 177 14.77 5.38 5.68
CA LEU A 177 15.95 6.10 5.20
C LEU A 177 16.50 5.50 3.89
N GLY A 178 16.62 4.18 3.84
CA GLY A 178 17.10 3.47 2.66
C GLY A 178 16.20 3.68 1.44
N ASP A 179 14.89 3.52 1.62
CA ASP A 179 13.91 3.67 0.53
C ASP A 179 13.74 5.13 0.10
N ALA A 180 13.75 6.08 1.03
CA ALA A 180 13.73 7.50 0.69
C ALA A 180 14.94 7.89 -0.17
N ALA A 181 16.15 7.44 0.19
CA ALA A 181 17.35 7.70 -0.59
C ALA A 181 17.30 7.05 -1.98
N ALA A 182 16.70 5.86 -2.11
CA ALA A 182 16.51 5.21 -3.40
C ALA A 182 15.55 5.99 -4.29
N VAL A 183 14.40 6.40 -3.75
CA VAL A 183 13.38 7.15 -4.50
C VAL A 183 13.89 8.53 -4.94
N LEU A 184 14.56 9.27 -4.04
CA LEU A 184 15.10 10.59 -4.37
C LEU A 184 16.15 10.52 -5.49
N ARG A 185 17.06 9.53 -5.46
CA ARG A 185 18.04 9.31 -6.54
C ARG A 185 17.37 9.00 -7.88
N ALA A 186 16.30 8.20 -7.88
CA ALA A 186 15.56 7.90 -9.10
C ALA A 186 14.87 9.17 -9.66
N GLN A 187 14.35 10.04 -8.80
CA GLN A 187 13.75 11.31 -9.22
C GLN A 187 14.78 12.27 -9.84
N GLU A 188 15.97 12.37 -9.25
CA GLU A 188 17.06 13.18 -9.82
C GLU A 188 17.47 12.70 -11.21
N GLN A 189 17.61 11.38 -11.39
CA GLN A 189 17.98 10.79 -12.69
C GLN A 189 16.94 11.09 -13.78
N LEU A 190 15.65 11.05 -13.45
CA LEU A 190 14.56 11.38 -14.37
C LEU A 190 14.50 12.88 -14.72
N GLN A 191 15.04 13.77 -13.90
CA GLN A 191 15.11 15.21 -14.20
C GLN A 191 16.33 15.56 -15.05
N THR A 192 17.38 14.74 -15.01
CA THR A 192 18.61 14.93 -15.79
C THR A 192 18.61 14.23 -17.15
N ALA A 193 17.61 13.39 -17.43
CA ALA A 193 17.42 12.65 -18.69
C ALA A 193 16.44 13.40 -19.61
#